data_AF-A0A7Z9LSV4-F1
#
_entry.id   AF-A0A7Z9LSV4-F1
#
_cell.length_a   1.000
_cell.length_b   1.000
_cell.length_c   1.000
_cell.angle_alpha   90.00
_cell.angle_beta   90.00
_cell.angle_gamma   90.00
#
_symmetry.space_group_name_H-M   'P 1'
#
loop_
_entity.id
_entity.type
_entity.pdbx_description
1 polymer ?
#
loop_
_entity_poly.entity_id
_entity_poly.type
_entity_poly.pdbx_seq_one_letter_code
_entity_poly.pdbx_strand_id
1 'polypeptide(L)'
;MTFEQRLGWLYERKLIMLLLWKERFLNPLITEELEKLKSSGLLEDVGIWQVMDEHFPAFESKLPAGMYFPVPISRALKQGTEFSTELALRFHYDYIQVDENQKWSLRNKFISGKVLALFESNLFFEKETGLYFVEYWSDTRWDKCYLECAVTPLLALAIDRNHEELKVQLNNQKTDSLDLNSFRIDSAERCFVRTLNYGEVLLADSPRFWFLNNLDESGSHFILGENHFPLSF
;
A
#
# COMPACT_ATOMS: atom_id res chain seq x y z
N MET A 1 26.33 1.78 6.47
CA MET A 1 25.01 2.47 6.49
C MET A 1 24.24 1.93 7.68
N THR A 2 23.36 2.71 8.33
CA THR A 2 22.51 2.15 9.40
C THR A 2 21.45 1.22 8.82
N PHE A 3 20.80 0.43 9.68
CA PHE A 3 19.73 -0.47 9.30
C PHE A 3 18.57 0.27 8.62
N GLU A 4 18.08 1.33 9.27
CA GLU A 4 16.98 2.16 8.79
C GLU A 4 17.33 2.87 7.47
N GLN A 5 18.57 3.35 7.33
CA GLN A 5 19.03 3.95 6.07
C GLN A 5 19.07 2.92 4.93
N ARG A 6 19.49 1.67 5.22
CA ARG A 6 19.50 0.60 4.21
C ARG A 6 18.09 0.23 3.78
N LEU A 7 17.14 0.19 4.72
CA LEU A 7 15.74 -0.04 4.39
C LEU A 7 15.17 1.05 3.50
N GLY A 8 15.46 2.33 3.81
CA GLY A 8 15.08 3.45 2.95
C GLY A 8 15.67 3.32 1.54
N TRP A 9 16.96 2.99 1.44
CA TRP A 9 17.63 2.78 0.15
C TRP A 9 17.00 1.65 -0.68
N LEU A 10 16.60 0.55 -0.05
CA LEU A 10 15.91 -0.57 -0.71
C LEU A 10 14.50 -0.17 -1.15
N TYR A 11 13.78 0.56 -0.30
CA TYR A 11 12.43 1.05 -0.58
C TYR A 11 12.39 1.99 -1.79
N GLU A 12 13.34 2.93 -1.90
CA GLU A 12 13.48 3.83 -3.06
C GLU A 12 13.66 3.07 -4.39
N ARG A 13 14.13 1.82 -4.33
CA ARG A 13 14.30 0.91 -5.47
C ARG A 13 13.12 -0.05 -5.65
N LYS A 14 12.02 0.17 -4.93
CA LYS A 14 10.83 -0.69 -4.91
C LYS A 14 11.13 -2.11 -4.44
N LEU A 15 12.08 -2.28 -3.52
CA LEU A 15 12.39 -3.55 -2.86
C LEU A 15 11.94 -3.46 -1.40
N ILE A 16 10.78 -4.02 -1.07
CA ILE A 16 10.22 -3.96 0.27
C ILE A 16 10.63 -5.19 1.08
N MET A 17 11.27 -4.98 2.22
CA MET A 17 11.64 -6.08 3.11
C MET A 17 10.49 -6.40 4.05
N LEU A 18 10.08 -7.67 4.11
CA LEU A 18 9.09 -8.14 5.07
C LEU A 18 9.68 -9.24 5.96
N LEU A 19 9.53 -9.09 7.27
CA LEU A 19 10.04 -10.04 8.25
C LEU A 19 8.88 -10.74 8.95
N LEU A 20 8.86 -12.06 8.90
CA LEU A 20 7.85 -12.86 9.60
C LEU A 20 8.15 -12.86 11.10
N TRP A 21 7.25 -12.29 11.89
CA TRP A 21 7.27 -12.40 13.34
C TRP A 21 5.97 -13.05 13.83
N LYS A 22 6.11 -14.20 14.50
CA LYS A 22 4.99 -15.10 14.81
C LYS A 22 4.25 -15.48 13.52
N GLU A 23 3.01 -15.02 13.36
CA GLU A 23 2.11 -15.34 12.25
C GLU A 23 1.88 -14.13 11.32
N ARG A 24 2.62 -13.02 11.47
CA ARG A 24 2.44 -11.80 10.67
C ARG A 24 3.73 -11.33 10.02
N PHE A 25 3.63 -10.89 8.77
CA PHE A 25 4.72 -10.17 8.11
C PHE A 25 4.73 -8.70 8.54
N LEU A 26 5.89 -8.27 9.03
CA LEU A 26 6.14 -6.91 9.49
C LEU A 26 7.05 -6.18 8.49
N ASN A 27 6.67 -4.97 8.14
CA ASN A 27 7.43 -3.99 7.37
C ASN A 27 8.28 -3.15 8.34
N PRO A 28 9.61 -3.30 8.34
CA PRO A 28 10.49 -2.58 9.26
C PRO A 28 10.61 -1.08 8.95
N LEU A 29 9.98 -0.57 7.88
CA LEU A 29 9.84 0.87 7.64
C LEU A 29 8.76 1.51 8.54
N ILE A 30 7.85 0.71 9.10
CA ILE A 30 6.83 1.19 10.03
C ILE A 30 7.41 1.17 11.45
N THR A 31 7.47 2.32 12.11
CA THR A 31 8.12 2.47 13.43
C THR A 31 7.61 1.46 14.46
N GLU A 32 6.29 1.28 14.57
CA GLU A 32 5.71 0.33 15.52
C GLU A 32 6.07 -1.14 15.21
N GLU A 33 6.21 -1.47 13.92
CA GLU A 33 6.58 -2.82 13.49
C GLU A 33 8.09 -3.05 13.66
N LEU A 34 8.92 -2.03 13.43
CA LEU A 34 10.35 -2.05 13.69
C LEU A 34 10.66 -2.28 15.18
N GLU A 35 9.96 -1.62 16.09
CA GLU A 35 10.16 -1.82 17.53
C GLU A 35 9.75 -3.23 17.98
N LYS A 36 8.71 -3.82 17.37
CA LYS A 36 8.35 -5.24 17.57
C LYS A 36 9.48 -6.16 17.06
N LEU A 37 10.05 -5.87 15.90
CA LEU A 37 11.17 -6.64 15.35
C LEU A 37 12.44 -6.54 16.20
N LYS A 38 12.78 -5.34 16.69
CA LYS A 38 13.92 -5.12 17.60
C LYS A 38 13.74 -5.89 18.91
N SER A 39 12.59 -5.75 19.56
CA SER A 39 12.29 -6.45 20.82
C SER A 39 12.19 -7.97 20.69
N SER A 40 11.97 -8.49 19.48
CA SER A 40 11.93 -9.94 19.22
C SER A 40 13.31 -10.61 19.15
N GLY A 41 14.40 -9.85 19.05
CA GLY A 41 15.75 -10.36 18.78
C GLY A 41 15.98 -10.84 17.34
N LEU A 42 14.96 -10.81 16.46
CA LEU A 42 15.09 -11.27 15.08
C LEU A 42 16.17 -10.49 14.31
N LEU A 43 16.31 -9.19 14.59
CA LEU A 43 17.29 -8.32 13.93
C LEU A 43 18.73 -8.49 14.47
N GLU A 44 18.93 -9.28 15.52
CA GLU A 44 20.28 -9.62 16.04
C GLU A 44 20.98 -10.67 15.16
N ASP A 45 20.23 -11.33 14.26
CA ASP A 45 20.80 -12.26 13.29
C ASP A 45 21.60 -11.52 12.21
N VAL A 46 22.94 -11.56 12.35
CA VAL A 46 23.89 -10.98 11.39
C VAL A 46 23.64 -11.43 9.94
N GLY A 47 23.15 -12.65 9.73
CA GLY A 47 22.85 -13.14 8.37
C GLY A 47 21.69 -12.41 7.71
N ILE A 48 20.68 -11.97 8.49
CA ILE A 48 19.59 -11.13 7.96
C ILE A 48 20.15 -9.78 7.52
N TRP A 49 21.04 -9.20 8.32
CA TRP A 49 21.71 -7.95 7.96
C TRP A 49 22.57 -8.09 6.69
N GLN A 50 23.38 -9.14 6.58
CA GLN A 50 24.20 -9.41 5.40
C GLN A 50 23.38 -9.52 4.11
N VAL A 51 22.21 -10.17 4.18
CA VAL A 51 21.27 -10.23 3.05
C VAL A 51 20.90 -8.83 2.57
N MET A 52 20.53 -7.93 3.49
CA MET A 52 20.06 -6.59 3.12
C MET A 52 21.18 -5.61 2.80
N ASP A 53 22.34 -5.70 3.46
CA ASP A 53 23.42 -4.69 3.33
C ASP A 53 24.47 -5.06 2.27
N GLU A 54 24.68 -6.34 2.01
CA GLU A 54 25.71 -6.82 1.07
C GLU A 54 25.09 -7.44 -0.18
N HIS A 55 24.22 -8.44 0.00
CA HIS A 55 23.73 -9.25 -1.11
C HIS A 55 22.71 -8.52 -1.99
N PHE A 56 21.67 -7.94 -1.40
CA PHE A 56 20.65 -7.22 -2.17
C PHE A 56 21.25 -6.06 -2.98
N PRO A 57 22.11 -5.20 -2.41
CA PRO A 57 22.77 -4.13 -3.17
C PRO A 57 23.65 -4.65 -4.31
N ALA A 58 24.41 -5.73 -4.09
CA ALA A 58 25.27 -6.30 -5.14
C ALA A 58 24.48 -6.87 -6.34
N PHE A 59 23.22 -7.24 -6.12
CA PHE A 59 22.35 -7.83 -7.15
C PHE A 59 21.20 -6.90 -7.57
N GLU A 60 21.19 -5.63 -7.13
CA GLU A 60 20.10 -4.66 -7.34
C GLU A 60 19.56 -4.67 -8.77
N SER A 61 20.44 -4.53 -9.77
CA SER A 61 20.06 -4.48 -11.19
C SER A 61 19.40 -5.74 -11.74
N LYS A 62 19.42 -6.85 -10.99
CA LYS A 62 18.86 -8.15 -11.37
C LYS A 62 17.64 -8.54 -10.54
N LEU A 63 17.32 -7.77 -9.51
CA LEU A 63 16.20 -8.05 -8.61
C LEU A 63 14.98 -7.25 -9.09
N PRO A 64 13.84 -7.91 -9.42
CA PRO A 64 12.62 -7.20 -9.75
C PRO A 64 12.08 -6.44 -8.52
N ALA A 65 11.28 -5.41 -8.78
CA ALA A 65 10.50 -4.75 -7.76
C ALA A 65 9.54 -5.74 -7.06
N GLY A 66 9.24 -5.50 -5.79
CA GLY A 66 8.30 -6.32 -5.01
C GLY A 66 8.70 -6.48 -3.56
N MET A 67 8.06 -7.44 -2.90
CA MET A 67 8.38 -7.80 -1.52
C MET A 67 9.38 -8.95 -1.47
N TYR A 68 10.33 -8.85 -0.55
CA TYR A 68 11.34 -9.87 -0.28
C TYR A 68 11.37 -10.25 1.18
N PHE A 69 11.70 -11.51 1.43
CA PHE A 69 11.72 -12.09 2.77
C PHE A 69 13.15 -12.50 3.15
N PRO A 70 13.92 -11.65 3.87
CA PRO A 70 15.35 -11.89 4.12
C PRO A 70 15.61 -13.04 5.11
N VAL A 71 14.66 -13.35 6.00
CA VAL A 71 14.78 -14.43 6.99
C VAL A 71 15.06 -15.81 6.34
N PRO A 72 14.22 -16.31 5.41
CA PRO A 72 14.50 -17.60 4.76
C PRO A 72 15.76 -17.58 3.89
N ILE A 73 16.10 -16.43 3.27
CA ILE A 73 17.35 -16.29 2.52
C ILE A 73 18.56 -16.47 3.44
N SER A 74 18.61 -15.75 4.57
CA SER A 74 19.67 -15.87 5.58
C SER A 74 19.85 -17.32 6.05
N ARG A 75 18.74 -18.03 6.29
CA ARG A 75 18.79 -19.46 6.67
C ARG A 75 19.43 -20.34 5.59
N ALA A 76 19.11 -20.12 4.31
CA ALA A 76 19.70 -20.85 3.20
C ALA A 76 21.22 -20.59 3.09
N LEU A 77 21.65 -19.34 3.29
CA LEU A 77 23.07 -18.96 3.29
C LEU A 77 23.84 -19.66 4.42
N LYS A 78 23.26 -19.72 5.63
CA LYS A 78 23.84 -20.44 6.76
C LYS A 78 23.97 -21.95 6.53
N GLN A 79 23.15 -22.52 5.65
CA GLN A 79 23.23 -23.92 5.23
C GLN A 79 24.25 -24.15 4.10
N GLY A 80 25.01 -23.12 3.71
CA GLY A 80 26.05 -23.21 2.68
C GLY A 80 25.56 -22.94 1.26
N THR A 81 24.32 -22.46 1.08
CA THR A 81 23.85 -22.01 -0.24
C THR A 81 24.48 -20.68 -0.58
N GLU A 82 25.02 -20.51 -1.79
CA GLU A 82 25.50 -19.20 -2.24
C GLU A 82 24.32 -18.28 -2.58
N PHE A 83 24.49 -16.97 -2.33
CA PHE A 83 23.49 -16.00 -2.73
C PHE A 83 23.43 -15.90 -4.26
N SER A 84 22.21 -15.94 -4.80
CA SER A 84 21.94 -15.76 -6.22
C SER A 84 20.59 -15.09 -6.43
N THR A 85 20.38 -14.52 -7.62
CA THR A 85 19.06 -13.99 -8.01
C THR A 85 17.98 -15.07 -7.92
N GLU A 86 18.29 -16.32 -8.28
CA GLU A 86 17.33 -17.42 -8.18
C GLU A 86 16.93 -17.69 -6.72
N LEU A 87 17.89 -17.68 -5.79
CA LEU A 87 17.60 -17.83 -4.37
C LEU A 87 16.69 -16.70 -3.86
N ALA A 88 16.97 -15.45 -4.25
CA ALA A 88 16.16 -14.30 -3.87
C ALA A 88 14.72 -14.42 -4.43
N LEU A 89 14.59 -14.82 -5.70
CA LEU A 89 13.30 -14.96 -6.39
C LEU A 89 12.41 -16.08 -5.82
N ARG A 90 12.99 -17.10 -5.15
CA ARG A 90 12.21 -18.09 -4.40
C ARG A 90 11.47 -17.47 -3.21
N PHE A 91 11.95 -16.35 -2.70
CA PHE A 91 11.40 -15.60 -1.57
C PHE A 91 11.06 -14.16 -1.99
N HIS A 92 10.47 -14.03 -3.18
CA HIS A 92 10.01 -12.78 -3.77
C HIS A 92 8.54 -12.90 -4.15
N TYR A 93 7.77 -11.86 -3.82
CA TYR A 93 6.38 -11.70 -4.21
C TYR A 93 6.23 -10.40 -5.00
N ASP A 94 5.55 -10.49 -6.15
CA ASP A 94 5.22 -9.34 -6.98
C ASP A 94 4.19 -8.43 -6.30
N TYR A 95 4.22 -7.14 -6.63
CA TYR A 95 3.11 -6.23 -6.32
C TYR A 95 1.82 -6.68 -7.01
N ILE A 96 0.70 -6.51 -6.32
CA ILE A 96 -0.61 -6.54 -6.96
C ILE A 96 -0.76 -5.23 -7.74
N GLN A 97 -0.98 -5.31 -9.04
CA GLN A 97 -1.08 -4.15 -9.91
C GLN A 97 -2.51 -3.65 -9.96
N VAL A 98 -2.71 -2.34 -9.82
CA VAL A 98 -4.00 -1.66 -10.07
C VAL A 98 -3.79 -0.66 -11.21
N ASP A 99 -4.42 -0.92 -12.35
CA ASP A 99 -4.26 -0.08 -13.54
C ASP A 99 -5.12 1.20 -13.47
N GLU A 100 -4.99 2.07 -14.48
CA GLU A 100 -5.73 3.33 -14.59
C GLU A 100 -7.26 3.18 -14.61
N ASN A 101 -7.77 1.99 -14.91
CA ASN A 101 -9.19 1.66 -14.94
C ASN A 101 -9.64 0.92 -13.67
N GLN A 102 -8.81 0.95 -12.61
CA GLN A 102 -9.00 0.19 -11.37
C GLN A 102 -9.11 -1.33 -11.60
N LYS A 103 -8.49 -1.88 -12.65
CA LYS A 103 -8.41 -3.34 -12.83
C LYS A 103 -7.21 -3.89 -12.07
N TRP A 104 -7.48 -4.94 -11.32
CA TRP A 104 -6.48 -5.59 -10.48
C TRP A 104 -5.86 -6.76 -11.22
N SER A 105 -4.54 -6.91 -11.10
CA SER A 105 -3.85 -8.07 -11.64
C SER A 105 -2.65 -8.48 -10.79
N LEU A 106 -2.29 -9.76 -10.87
CA LEU A 106 -1.08 -10.30 -10.27
C LEU A 106 -0.45 -11.25 -11.27
N ARG A 107 0.85 -11.06 -11.57
CA ARG A 107 1.58 -11.88 -12.57
C ARG A 107 0.85 -11.95 -13.91
N ASN A 108 0.38 -10.80 -14.40
CA ASN A 108 -0.36 -10.64 -15.66
C ASN A 108 -1.69 -11.41 -15.74
N LYS A 109 -2.26 -11.80 -14.59
CA LYS A 109 -3.60 -12.41 -14.50
C LYS A 109 -4.53 -11.46 -13.79
N PHE A 110 -5.68 -11.18 -14.42
CA PHE A 110 -6.71 -10.35 -13.81
C PHE A 110 -7.27 -11.02 -12.55
N ILE A 111 -7.49 -10.20 -11.52
CA ILE A 111 -8.16 -10.56 -10.28
C ILE A 111 -9.58 -10.01 -10.36
N SER A 112 -10.58 -10.88 -10.27
CA SER A 112 -11.99 -10.50 -10.41
C SER A 112 -12.90 -11.39 -9.57
N GLY A 113 -14.17 -11.00 -9.44
CA GLY A 113 -15.18 -11.79 -8.74
C GLY A 113 -14.86 -11.98 -7.26
N LYS A 114 -15.00 -13.20 -6.75
CA LYS A 114 -14.83 -13.50 -5.32
C LYS A 114 -13.43 -13.19 -4.78
N VAL A 115 -12.40 -13.37 -5.60
CA VAL A 115 -11.01 -13.08 -5.18
C VAL A 115 -10.80 -11.58 -5.03
N LEU A 116 -11.33 -10.78 -5.97
CA LEU A 116 -11.28 -9.33 -5.86
C LEU A 116 -12.05 -8.84 -4.62
N ALA A 117 -13.28 -9.32 -4.41
CA ALA A 117 -14.07 -8.96 -3.25
C ALA A 117 -13.39 -9.30 -1.92
N LEU A 118 -12.67 -10.44 -1.86
CA LEU A 118 -11.84 -10.80 -0.71
C LEU A 118 -10.70 -9.80 -0.51
N PHE A 119 -9.99 -9.44 -1.57
CA PHE A 119 -8.88 -8.49 -1.51
C PHE A 119 -9.35 -7.09 -1.11
N GLU A 120 -10.43 -6.58 -1.72
CA GLU A 120 -11.02 -5.30 -1.35
C GLU A 120 -11.45 -5.27 0.11
N SER A 121 -12.10 -6.32 0.61
CA SER A 121 -12.54 -6.40 2.02
C SER A 121 -11.36 -6.42 3.02
N ASN A 122 -10.16 -6.71 2.54
CA ASN A 122 -8.92 -6.78 3.31
C ASN A 122 -7.89 -5.75 2.82
N LEU A 123 -8.35 -4.68 2.17
CA LEU A 123 -7.52 -3.59 1.67
C LEU A 123 -7.31 -2.53 2.75
N PHE A 124 -6.04 -2.20 2.98
CA PHE A 124 -5.56 -1.26 3.98
C PHE A 124 -4.55 -0.28 3.39
N PHE A 125 -4.18 0.72 4.18
CA PHE A 125 -3.24 1.78 3.81
C PHE A 125 -2.23 2.02 4.94
N GLU A 126 -0.95 2.13 4.60
CA GLU A 126 0.13 2.52 5.51
C GLU A 126 0.47 3.99 5.30
N LYS A 127 0.24 4.83 6.31
CA LYS A 127 0.47 6.29 6.20
C LYS A 127 1.96 6.63 6.03
N GLU A 128 2.80 5.88 6.72
CA GLU A 128 4.24 6.09 6.79
C GLU A 128 4.93 5.80 5.46
N THR A 129 4.45 4.80 4.70
CA THR A 129 5.00 4.42 3.39
C THR A 129 4.14 4.91 2.23
N GLY A 130 2.92 5.38 2.49
CA GLY A 130 1.96 5.76 1.46
C GLY A 130 1.47 4.57 0.60
N LEU A 131 1.68 3.34 1.06
CA LEU A 131 1.36 2.14 0.29
C LEU A 131 0.01 1.56 0.68
N TYR A 132 -0.70 1.05 -0.34
CA TYR A 132 -1.84 0.17 -0.16
C TYR A 132 -1.37 -1.27 -0.06
N PHE A 133 -2.05 -2.05 0.77
CA PHE A 133 -1.78 -3.47 0.90
C PHE A 133 -3.05 -4.26 1.17
N VAL A 134 -3.02 -5.54 0.79
CA VAL A 134 -4.02 -6.52 1.21
C VAL A 134 -3.38 -7.41 2.27
N GLU A 135 -4.06 -7.58 3.41
CA GLU A 135 -3.63 -8.51 4.47
C GLU A 135 -4.73 -9.55 4.76
N TYR A 136 -4.45 -10.83 4.58
CA TYR A 136 -5.44 -11.89 4.77
C TYR A 136 -4.83 -13.15 5.37
N TRP A 137 -5.65 -13.96 6.05
CA TRP A 137 -5.20 -15.23 6.60
C TRP A 137 -5.02 -16.28 5.49
N SER A 138 -3.81 -16.82 5.39
CA SER A 138 -3.42 -17.91 4.50
C SER A 138 -2.97 -19.11 5.35
N ASP A 139 -3.87 -20.07 5.56
CA ASP A 139 -3.73 -21.34 6.30
C ASP A 139 -3.09 -21.26 7.70
N THR A 140 -1.84 -20.81 7.79
CA THR A 140 -0.99 -20.77 8.98
C THR A 140 -0.45 -19.37 9.33
N ARG A 141 -0.70 -18.33 8.51
CA ARG A 141 -0.18 -16.97 8.74
C ARG A 141 -1.04 -15.90 8.07
N TRP A 142 -0.92 -14.66 8.52
CA TRP A 142 -1.38 -13.48 7.78
C TRP A 142 -0.38 -13.16 6.67
N ASP A 143 -0.83 -13.29 5.42
CA ASP A 143 -0.06 -12.84 4.27
C ASP A 143 -0.29 -11.35 4.05
N LYS A 144 0.73 -10.66 3.54
CA LYS A 144 0.71 -9.21 3.32
C LYS A 144 1.28 -8.89 1.95
N CYS A 145 0.43 -8.37 1.06
CA CYS A 145 0.77 -8.08 -0.32
C CYS A 145 0.57 -6.59 -0.59
N TYR A 146 1.65 -5.89 -0.97
CA TYR A 146 1.56 -4.49 -1.37
C TYR A 146 1.04 -4.34 -2.79
N LEU A 147 0.43 -3.19 -3.05
CA LEU A 147 -0.09 -2.83 -4.36
C LEU A 147 0.83 -1.80 -5.04
N GLU A 148 0.92 -1.91 -6.34
CA GLU A 148 1.47 -0.86 -7.21
C GLU A 148 0.32 -0.31 -8.05
N CYS A 149 0.04 0.98 -7.85
CA CYS A 149 -1.22 1.60 -8.25
C CYS A 149 -0.94 2.71 -9.27
N ALA A 150 -1.47 2.57 -10.49
CA ALA A 150 -1.58 3.68 -11.43
C ALA A 150 -2.70 4.66 -11.00
N VAL A 151 -3.71 4.14 -10.31
CA VAL A 151 -4.76 4.91 -9.63
C VAL A 151 -5.06 4.25 -8.29
N THR A 152 -5.53 5.01 -7.31
CA THR A 152 -5.88 4.46 -5.98
C THR A 152 -6.80 3.23 -6.10
N PRO A 153 -6.57 2.17 -5.30
CA PRO A 153 -7.41 0.97 -5.27
C PRO A 153 -8.72 1.19 -4.51
N LEU A 154 -8.86 2.33 -3.83
CA LEU A 154 -10.02 2.64 -3.02
C LEU A 154 -11.02 3.48 -3.79
N LEU A 155 -12.27 3.03 -3.71
CA LEU A 155 -13.40 3.68 -4.33
C LEU A 155 -14.39 4.10 -3.24
N ALA A 156 -14.71 5.40 -3.19
CA ALA A 156 -15.80 5.90 -2.39
C ALA A 156 -17.12 5.60 -3.13
N LEU A 157 -17.93 4.74 -2.54
CA LEU A 157 -19.23 4.31 -3.07
C LEU A 157 -20.36 5.29 -2.69
N ALA A 158 -20.21 5.98 -1.56
CA ALA A 158 -21.14 6.99 -1.08
C ALA A 158 -20.40 8.06 -0.25
N ILE A 159 -20.99 9.25 -0.18
CA ILE A 159 -20.60 10.32 0.74
C ILE A 159 -21.77 10.54 1.69
N ASP A 160 -21.53 10.31 2.98
CA ASP A 160 -22.48 10.58 4.05
C ASP A 160 -22.17 11.92 4.68
N ARG A 161 -23.19 12.77 4.77
CA ARG A 161 -23.09 14.08 5.43
C ARG A 161 -23.71 13.98 6.82
N ASN A 162 -22.88 14.10 7.84
CA ASN A 162 -23.33 14.49 9.17
C ASN A 162 -23.03 15.97 9.38
N HIS A 163 -23.77 16.64 10.28
CA HIS A 163 -23.81 18.11 10.39
C HIS A 163 -22.45 18.83 10.52
N GLU A 164 -21.36 18.13 10.88
CA GLU A 164 -20.02 18.68 11.07
C GLU A 164 -18.92 17.95 10.26
N GLU A 165 -19.25 16.90 9.51
CA GLU A 165 -18.25 16.02 8.88
C GLU A 165 -18.79 15.31 7.64
N LEU A 166 -17.96 15.23 6.58
CA LEU A 166 -18.21 14.33 5.46
C LEU A 166 -17.47 13.01 5.69
N LYS A 167 -18.21 11.91 5.59
CA LYS A 167 -17.66 10.56 5.62
C LYS A 167 -17.86 9.90 4.27
N VAL A 168 -16.96 9.00 3.92
CA VAL A 168 -17.08 8.17 2.72
C VAL A 168 -17.27 6.72 3.10
N GLN A 169 -18.16 6.03 2.39
CA GLN A 169 -18.23 4.57 2.42
C GLN A 169 -17.31 4.02 1.32
N LEU A 170 -16.35 3.19 1.69
CA LEU A 170 -15.32 2.66 0.80
C LEU A 170 -15.68 1.26 0.28
N ASN A 171 -15.09 0.84 -0.84
CA ASN A 171 -15.23 -0.52 -1.41
C ASN A 171 -14.70 -1.63 -0.49
N ASN A 172 -13.86 -1.32 0.49
CA ASN A 172 -13.46 -2.26 1.55
C ASN A 172 -14.49 -2.39 2.69
N GLN A 173 -15.70 -1.84 2.52
CA GLN A 173 -16.80 -1.84 3.50
C GLN A 173 -16.51 -1.02 4.77
N LYS A 174 -15.48 -0.17 4.76
CA LYS A 174 -15.18 0.76 5.85
C LYS A 174 -15.78 2.12 5.57
N THR A 175 -15.96 2.87 6.65
CA THR A 175 -16.31 4.29 6.59
C THR A 175 -15.15 5.08 7.15
N ASP A 176 -14.81 6.19 6.51
CA ASP A 176 -13.74 7.06 6.97
C ASP A 176 -14.07 8.53 6.71
N SER A 177 -13.42 9.41 7.46
CA SER A 177 -13.63 10.85 7.37
C SER A 177 -12.82 11.44 6.22
N LEU A 178 -13.44 12.36 5.48
CA LEU A 178 -12.86 13.01 4.31
C LEU A 178 -12.05 14.24 4.75
N ASP A 179 -10.86 14.43 4.18
CA ASP A 179 -10.11 15.69 4.26
C ASP A 179 -10.69 16.69 3.27
N LEU A 180 -11.47 17.66 3.76
CA LEU A 180 -12.20 18.61 2.92
C LEU A 180 -11.28 19.49 2.06
N ASN A 181 -9.98 19.59 2.34
CA ASN A 181 -9.03 20.38 1.54
C ASN A 181 -8.32 19.56 0.46
N SER A 182 -8.73 18.31 0.24
CA SER A 182 -8.01 17.36 -0.61
C SER A 182 -8.70 17.05 -1.94
N PHE A 183 -9.77 17.77 -2.28
CA PHE A 183 -10.49 17.55 -3.54
C PHE A 183 -9.60 17.82 -4.75
N ARG A 184 -9.55 16.85 -5.66
CA ARG A 184 -8.77 16.92 -6.88
C ARG A 184 -9.55 16.34 -8.06
N ILE A 185 -9.44 16.96 -9.23
CA ILE A 185 -9.93 16.39 -10.49
C ILE A 185 -8.75 16.20 -11.42
N ASP A 186 -8.60 15.03 -12.03
CA ASP A 186 -7.51 14.82 -13.00
C ASP A 186 -7.94 15.11 -14.45
N SER A 187 -6.97 14.99 -15.37
CA SER A 187 -7.20 15.19 -16.81
C SER A 187 -8.20 14.21 -17.46
N ALA A 188 -8.56 13.12 -16.79
CA ALA A 188 -9.57 12.17 -17.23
C ALA A 188 -10.92 12.42 -16.54
N GLU A 189 -11.08 13.58 -15.90
CA GLU A 189 -12.28 13.99 -15.13
C GLU A 189 -12.63 13.04 -13.97
N ARG A 190 -11.64 12.29 -13.48
CA ARG A 190 -11.78 11.47 -12.28
C ARG A 190 -11.61 12.37 -11.06
N CYS A 191 -12.52 12.24 -10.09
CA CYS A 191 -12.50 13.05 -8.87
C CYS A 191 -11.92 12.23 -7.71
N PHE A 192 -10.96 12.83 -7.01
CA PHE A 192 -10.24 12.22 -5.90
C PHE A 192 -10.40 13.06 -4.65
N VAL A 193 -10.31 12.37 -3.51
CA VAL A 193 -10.26 12.95 -2.18
C VAL A 193 -9.29 12.14 -1.34
N ARG A 194 -8.79 12.70 -0.25
CA ARG A 194 -8.06 11.97 0.78
C ARG A 194 -8.96 11.71 1.96
N THR A 195 -8.77 10.57 2.61
CA THR A 195 -9.39 10.25 3.88
C THR A 195 -8.35 10.22 4.99
N LEU A 196 -8.81 10.30 6.23
CA LEU A 196 -7.90 10.36 7.38
C LEU A 196 -7.06 9.10 7.54
N ASN A 197 -7.56 7.93 7.17
CA ASN A 197 -6.95 6.64 7.46
C ASN A 197 -6.65 5.78 6.24
N TYR A 198 -7.20 6.10 5.07
CA TYR A 198 -7.10 5.27 3.88
C TYR A 198 -6.48 5.99 2.67
N GLY A 199 -5.78 7.12 2.89
CA GLY A 199 -5.02 7.77 1.82
C GLY A 199 -5.92 8.42 0.76
N GLU A 200 -5.48 8.44 -0.49
CA GLU A 200 -6.30 8.95 -1.61
C GLU A 200 -7.37 7.93 -2.01
N VAL A 201 -8.54 8.41 -2.39
CA VAL A 201 -9.72 7.63 -2.74
C VAL A 201 -10.35 8.25 -3.98
N LEU A 202 -10.73 7.41 -4.93
CA LEU A 202 -11.46 7.80 -6.13
C LEU A 202 -12.96 7.84 -5.82
N LEU A 203 -13.66 8.89 -6.25
CA LEU A 203 -15.12 8.96 -6.14
C LEU A 203 -15.76 8.11 -7.23
N ALA A 204 -16.61 7.15 -6.86
CA ALA A 204 -17.50 6.46 -7.79
C ALA A 204 -18.50 7.42 -8.44
N ASP A 205 -19.22 6.97 -9.47
CA ASP A 205 -20.11 7.84 -10.25
C ASP A 205 -21.10 8.65 -9.41
N SER A 206 -21.83 8.01 -8.49
CA SER A 206 -22.81 8.71 -7.64
C SER A 206 -22.16 9.81 -6.77
N PRO A 207 -21.16 9.52 -5.91
CA PRO A 207 -20.50 10.57 -5.14
C PRO A 207 -19.73 11.58 -6.00
N ARG A 208 -19.23 11.18 -7.19
CA ARG A 208 -18.61 12.09 -8.15
C ARG A 208 -19.60 13.13 -8.66
N PHE A 209 -20.79 12.71 -9.12
CA PHE A 209 -21.82 13.65 -9.57
C PHE A 209 -22.31 14.54 -8.43
N TRP A 210 -22.46 13.98 -7.23
CA TRP A 210 -22.80 14.78 -6.06
C TRP A 210 -21.75 15.87 -5.81
N PHE A 211 -20.47 15.51 -5.84
CA PHE A 211 -19.37 16.46 -5.67
C PHE A 211 -19.40 17.56 -6.74
N LEU A 212 -19.54 17.20 -8.01
CA LEU A 212 -19.59 18.15 -9.13
C LEU A 212 -20.77 19.13 -9.03
N ASN A 213 -21.93 18.66 -8.53
CA ASN A 213 -23.11 19.50 -8.31
C ASN A 213 -22.96 20.49 -7.14
N ASN A 214 -21.92 20.34 -6.32
CA ASN A 214 -21.63 21.22 -5.19
C ASN A 214 -20.39 22.08 -5.44
N LEU A 215 -19.94 22.21 -6.70
CA LEU A 215 -18.92 23.19 -7.05
C LEU A 215 -19.51 24.60 -7.12
N ASP A 216 -18.67 25.60 -6.88
CA ASP A 216 -19.02 26.98 -7.14
C ASP A 216 -19.15 27.26 -8.65
N GLU A 217 -19.66 28.44 -9.01
CA GLU A 217 -19.86 28.81 -10.42
C GLU A 217 -18.55 28.81 -11.24
N SER A 218 -17.41 29.03 -10.59
CA SER A 218 -16.11 29.00 -11.25
C SER A 218 -15.56 27.58 -11.45
N GLY A 219 -16.13 26.59 -10.76
CA GLY A 219 -15.62 25.21 -10.74
C GLY A 219 -14.29 25.04 -10.00
N SER A 220 -13.83 26.06 -9.27
CA SER A 220 -12.53 26.06 -8.58
C SER A 220 -12.64 25.74 -7.08
N HIS A 221 -13.86 25.76 -6.52
CA HIS A 221 -14.10 25.45 -5.12
C HIS A 221 -15.28 24.49 -4.94
N PHE A 222 -15.16 23.59 -3.97
CA PHE A 222 -16.24 22.77 -3.46
C PHE A 222 -16.95 23.52 -2.34
N ILE A 223 -18.27 23.55 -2.38
CA ILE A 223 -19.12 24.27 -1.43
C ILE A 223 -19.77 23.28 -0.48
N LEU A 224 -19.60 23.50 0.82
CA LEU A 224 -20.32 22.77 1.87
C LEU A 224 -20.84 23.75 2.92
N GLY A 225 -22.16 24.00 2.87
CA GLY A 225 -22.75 25.06 3.70
C GLY A 225 -22.28 26.43 3.22
N GLU A 226 -21.69 27.22 4.11
CA GLU A 226 -21.10 28.54 3.79
C GLU A 226 -19.59 28.46 3.49
N ASN A 227 -18.99 27.26 3.60
CA ASN A 227 -17.56 27.07 3.44
C ASN A 227 -17.18 26.71 2.00
N HIS A 228 -16.04 27.24 1.57
CA HIS A 228 -15.43 26.98 0.27
C HIS A 228 -14.11 26.24 0.46
N PHE A 229 -13.95 25.12 -0.25
CA PHE A 229 -12.75 24.29 -0.22
C PHE A 229 -12.10 24.29 -1.60
N PRO A 230 -10.78 24.56 -1.71
CA PRO A 230 -10.12 24.65 -3.00
C PRO A 230 -10.07 23.30 -3.72
N LEU A 231 -10.24 23.32 -5.04
CA LEU A 231 -9.97 22.17 -5.91
C LEU A 231 -8.54 22.25 -6.46
N SER A 232 -7.89 21.09 -6.51
CA SER A 232 -6.66 20.89 -7.27
C SER A 232 -6.96 20.23 -8.63
N PHE A 233 -6.19 20.56 -9.66
CA PHE A 233 -6.27 19.96 -11.00
C PHE A 233 -4.96 19.23 -11.34
#